data_AF-A0A7K3R7Z1-F1
#
_entry.id   AF-A0A7K3R7Z1-F1
#
_cell.length_a   1.000
_cell.length_b   1.000
_cell.length_c   1.000
_cell.angle_alpha   90.00
_cell.angle_beta   90.00
_cell.angle_gamma   90.00
#
_symmetry.space_group_name_H-M   'P 1'
#
loop_
_entity.id
_entity.type
_entity.pdbx_description
1 polymer ?
#
loop_
_entity_poly.entity_id
_entity_poly.type
_entity_poly.pdbx_seq_one_letter_code
_entity_poly.pdbx_strand_id
1 'polypeptide(L)'
;MNGSGTRARLPRSGALLLAGALAAGTVVAGAGTGAAAADPCAGSGPLPYTCAQPGDLIDVRLGELHPTQAVLGFDQVFYKLGRYGSDRDEAAGGVNKRFDDWCETNGQEEAATAGPGARLDDPSSFSCTVPVGQETPDTIAPIKTAVVGPGGKLYLTDGHHTLTSFLEGPDGSPDLRIRLRVTDNFSSLSTPAFWQRMTEQKKVWLRDENNRPLGVDRLPDRLGITHFRDDPYRSLVYFTRDIGYEVPDGATEFLEFSWGAWLRGEHDTKAYDLTAPGPYLDLVKGASKSMAALAPDAVVDDGRTAAQLGRIDAWNGGKKETGGEFAKLGRPLSDPKPGKLAEALDYKARVLPVPACTRTVTGPRNGPLTVTDGVTCLDRAAQRGPVVVRPGAALVVTGSTLDGPLQADRAAAVHLCGSRVEGPVSVSRSSGPVRVGGPGCTANTLAGPVVLTGNTGGVLLAANTVDGPLVCSANRPGVDDTGRANEVGGPRTGQCAAL
;
A
#
# COMPACT_ATOMS: atom_id res chain seq x y z
N MET A 1 66.09 -6.32 8.37
CA MET A 1 67.29 -6.01 7.57
C MET A 1 66.89 -5.13 6.40
N ASN A 2 67.26 -3.85 6.49
CA ASN A 2 67.85 -2.99 5.45
C ASN A 2 67.21 -2.95 4.04
N GLY A 3 66.87 -1.81 3.44
CA GLY A 3 67.08 -0.40 3.81
C GLY A 3 67.05 0.51 2.56
N SER A 4 66.77 1.80 2.80
CA SER A 4 67.10 3.03 2.02
C SER A 4 66.60 3.13 0.55
N GLY A 5 65.93 4.20 0.10
CA GLY A 5 66.32 5.63 0.03
C GLY A 5 65.97 6.09 -1.41
N THR A 6 65.34 7.24 -1.70
CA THR A 6 65.93 8.59 -1.69
C THR A 6 64.85 9.70 -1.84
N ARG A 7 65.11 10.83 -1.18
CA ARG A 7 64.39 12.11 -1.23
C ARG A 7 64.82 12.95 -2.44
N ALA A 8 63.94 13.85 -2.89
CA ALA A 8 64.33 15.10 -3.56
C ALA A 8 63.55 16.30 -2.95
N ARG A 9 64.20 17.46 -2.91
CA ARG A 9 63.92 18.65 -2.09
C ARG A 9 63.79 19.90 -2.98
N LEU A 10 62.98 20.87 -2.49
CA LEU A 10 63.12 22.35 -2.54
C LEU A 10 62.77 23.09 -3.86
N PRO A 11 62.38 24.41 -3.84
CA PRO A 11 62.84 25.45 -2.89
C PRO A 11 61.81 26.43 -2.27
N ARG A 12 62.36 27.16 -1.30
CA ARG A 12 61.83 28.32 -0.55
C ARG A 12 61.99 29.61 -1.35
N SER A 13 61.05 30.54 -1.15
CA SER A 13 61.19 32.01 -1.16
C SER A 13 59.91 32.55 -0.48
N GLY A 14 59.83 33.56 0.37
CA GLY A 14 60.77 34.50 0.97
C GLY A 14 59.90 35.39 1.87
N ALA A 15 60.39 35.74 3.06
CA ALA A 15 59.66 36.54 4.04
C ALA A 15 59.74 38.05 3.69
N LEU A 16 58.65 38.79 3.94
CA LEU A 16 58.73 40.21 4.26
C LEU A 16 58.04 40.46 5.61
N LEU A 17 58.84 40.93 6.55
CA LEU A 17 58.44 41.48 7.84
C LEU A 17 58.00 42.93 7.65
N LEU A 18 56.83 43.29 8.17
CA LEU A 18 56.52 44.65 8.57
C LEU A 18 55.87 44.62 9.96
N ALA A 19 56.57 45.25 10.90
CA ALA A 19 56.18 45.44 12.28
C ALA A 19 55.03 46.45 12.39
N GLY A 20 54.08 46.19 13.27
CA GLY A 20 53.01 47.10 13.65
C GLY A 20 52.57 46.82 15.08
N ALA A 21 52.64 47.85 15.92
CA ALA A 21 52.60 47.85 17.38
C ALA A 21 51.38 47.21 18.05
N LEU A 22 51.61 46.76 19.30
CA LEU A 22 50.59 46.40 20.27
C LEU A 22 49.57 47.53 20.48
N ALA A 23 48.29 47.18 20.42
CA ALA A 23 47.26 47.80 21.25
C ALA A 23 46.56 46.67 22.01
N ALA A 24 46.66 46.69 23.34
CA ALA A 24 45.91 45.82 24.22
C ALA A 24 44.43 46.21 24.16
N GLY A 25 43.69 45.59 23.23
CA GLY A 25 42.24 45.61 23.22
C GLY A 25 41.73 44.53 24.16
N THR A 26 41.03 44.94 25.21
CA THR A 26 40.18 44.07 26.01
C THR A 26 39.23 43.31 25.07
N VAL A 27 39.42 41.99 24.95
CA VAL A 27 38.40 41.13 24.34
C VAL A 27 37.26 41.07 25.35
N VAL A 28 36.27 41.93 25.18
CA VAL A 28 34.96 41.70 25.76
C VAL A 28 34.48 40.41 25.11
N ALA A 29 34.44 39.33 25.87
CA ALA A 29 33.69 38.15 25.50
C ALA A 29 32.23 38.60 25.33
N GLY A 30 31.85 38.91 24.09
CA GLY A 30 30.45 39.02 23.72
C GLY A 30 29.85 37.66 24.02
N ALA A 31 29.08 37.57 25.11
CA ALA A 31 28.12 36.52 25.31
C ALA A 31 27.18 36.58 24.11
N GLY A 32 27.52 35.86 23.04
CA GLY A 32 26.57 35.53 22.01
C GLY A 32 25.46 34.79 22.73
N THR A 33 24.34 35.45 22.94
CA THR A 33 23.08 34.81 23.26
C THR A 33 22.79 33.89 22.08
N GLY A 34 23.31 32.66 22.12
CA GLY A 34 22.76 31.59 21.32
C GLY A 34 21.31 31.51 21.73
N ALA A 35 20.41 32.08 20.92
CA ALA A 35 19.00 31.86 21.10
C ALA A 35 18.83 30.35 21.18
N ALA A 36 18.38 29.85 22.34
CA ALA A 36 17.97 28.47 22.47
C ALA A 36 17.02 28.20 21.30
N ALA A 37 17.32 27.20 20.48
CA ALA A 37 16.42 26.80 19.41
C ALA A 37 15.03 26.63 20.04
N ALA A 38 14.04 27.37 19.54
CA ALA A 38 12.68 27.26 20.04
C ALA A 38 12.28 25.78 20.00
N ASP A 39 11.71 25.29 21.09
CA ASP A 39 11.23 23.91 21.16
C ASP A 39 10.22 23.71 20.00
N PRO A 40 10.53 22.86 19.01
CA PRO A 40 9.65 22.67 17.85
C PRO A 40 8.29 22.07 18.26
N CYS A 41 8.18 21.57 19.50
CA CYS A 41 6.95 21.06 20.08
C CYS A 41 6.17 22.12 20.87
N ALA A 42 6.71 23.33 21.05
CA ALA A 42 6.05 24.45 21.71
C ALA A 42 5.47 25.42 20.66
N GLY A 43 4.21 25.24 20.27
CA GLY A 43 3.51 26.12 19.33
C GLY A 43 2.04 25.77 19.15
N SER A 44 1.27 26.68 18.53
CA SER A 44 -0.17 26.52 18.25
C SER A 44 -0.47 26.00 16.82
N GLY A 45 0.55 25.64 16.05
CA GLY A 45 0.41 25.04 14.72
C GLY A 45 0.38 23.51 14.77
N PRO A 46 0.18 22.82 13.62
CA PRO A 46 0.29 21.37 13.56
C PRO A 46 1.66 20.92 14.07
N LEU A 47 1.67 20.11 15.13
CA LEU A 47 2.90 19.61 15.72
C LEU A 47 3.62 18.70 14.71
N PRO A 48 4.94 18.84 14.53
CA PRO A 48 5.72 17.85 13.81
C PRO A 48 5.50 16.46 14.42
N TYR A 49 5.41 15.41 13.60
CA TYR A 49 5.22 14.05 14.12
C TYR A 49 6.30 13.63 15.13
N THR A 50 7.50 14.21 15.05
CA THR A 50 8.59 14.00 16.04
C THR A 50 8.20 14.40 17.46
N CYS A 51 7.17 15.23 17.64
CA CYS A 51 6.65 15.67 18.93
C CYS A 51 5.54 14.75 19.48
N ALA A 52 4.96 13.89 18.65
CA ALA A 52 3.83 13.04 19.05
C ALA A 52 4.24 12.03 20.14
N GLN A 53 3.35 11.77 21.06
CA GLN A 53 3.52 10.83 22.16
C GLN A 53 2.71 9.55 21.94
N PRO A 54 3.10 8.42 22.56
CA PRO A 54 2.25 7.23 22.61
C PRO A 54 0.84 7.57 23.11
N GLY A 55 -0.18 7.15 22.37
CA GLY A 55 -1.59 7.42 22.62
C GLY A 55 -2.16 8.59 21.81
N ASP A 56 -1.32 9.47 21.27
CA ASP A 56 -1.80 10.60 20.46
C ASP A 56 -2.52 10.11 19.20
N LEU A 57 -3.61 10.80 18.84
CA LEU A 57 -4.28 10.67 17.56
C LEU A 57 -3.72 11.70 16.59
N ILE A 58 -3.03 11.24 15.56
CA ILE A 58 -2.40 12.11 14.55
C ILE A 58 -3.18 12.02 13.23
N ASP A 59 -3.38 13.16 12.58
CA ASP A 59 -3.94 13.22 11.24
C ASP A 59 -2.83 13.06 10.19
N VAL A 60 -3.02 12.14 9.24
CA VAL A 60 -2.03 11.71 8.25
C VAL A 60 -2.67 11.62 6.87
N ARG A 61 -1.87 11.79 5.81
CA ARG A 61 -2.24 11.38 4.46
C ARG A 61 -1.79 9.95 4.21
N LEU A 62 -2.58 9.16 3.47
CA LEU A 62 -2.20 7.77 3.17
C LEU A 62 -0.83 7.65 2.47
N GLY A 63 -0.47 8.63 1.65
CA GLY A 63 0.82 8.69 0.95
C GLY A 63 2.04 8.93 1.85
N GLU A 64 1.85 9.28 3.13
CA GLU A 64 2.94 9.49 4.10
C GLU A 64 3.34 8.18 4.81
N LEU A 65 2.53 7.13 4.66
CA LEU A 65 2.62 5.91 5.46
C LEU A 65 3.58 4.89 4.86
N HIS A 66 4.48 4.40 5.70
CA HIS A 66 5.44 3.36 5.35
C HIS A 66 4.97 2.01 5.92
N PRO A 67 4.76 0.99 5.09
CA PRO A 67 4.42 -0.35 5.57
C PRO A 67 5.52 -1.02 6.40
N THR A 68 5.13 -1.89 7.31
CA THR A 68 6.01 -2.73 8.16
C THR A 68 5.85 -4.21 7.88
N GLN A 69 5.11 -4.55 6.84
CA GLN A 69 4.94 -5.87 6.27
C GLN A 69 5.06 -5.77 4.74
N ALA A 70 5.51 -6.84 4.08
CA ALA A 70 5.63 -6.88 2.62
C ALA A 70 4.53 -7.66 1.90
N VAL A 71 3.59 -8.21 2.67
CA VAL A 71 2.54 -9.09 2.17
C VAL A 71 1.16 -8.60 2.62
N LEU A 72 0.16 -8.86 1.80
CA LEU A 72 -1.26 -8.74 2.13
C LEU A 72 -1.95 -10.02 1.70
N GLY A 73 -3.13 -10.27 2.25
CA GLY A 73 -4.07 -11.20 1.64
C GLY A 73 -4.91 -10.42 0.64
N PHE A 74 -4.63 -10.56 -0.66
CA PHE A 74 -5.26 -9.71 -1.67
C PHE A 74 -6.78 -9.92 -1.72
N ASP A 75 -7.27 -11.14 -1.51
CA ASP A 75 -8.72 -11.40 -1.56
C ASP A 75 -9.48 -10.71 -0.41
N GLN A 76 -8.82 -10.42 0.72
CA GLN A 76 -9.42 -9.56 1.77
C GLN A 76 -9.57 -8.12 1.28
N VAL A 77 -8.58 -7.59 0.56
CA VAL A 77 -8.66 -6.26 -0.04
C VAL A 77 -9.73 -6.26 -1.14
N PHE A 78 -9.77 -7.29 -2.00
CA PHE A 78 -10.77 -7.44 -3.06
C PHE A 78 -12.20 -7.52 -2.52
N TYR A 79 -12.43 -8.18 -1.38
CA TYR A 79 -13.73 -8.11 -0.71
C TYR A 79 -14.14 -6.66 -0.44
N LYS A 80 -13.26 -5.87 0.19
CA LYS A 80 -13.55 -4.48 0.52
C LYS A 80 -13.79 -3.66 -0.75
N LEU A 81 -12.93 -3.80 -1.75
CA LEU A 81 -13.07 -3.07 -3.01
C LEU A 81 -14.33 -3.45 -3.81
N GLY A 82 -14.71 -4.73 -3.81
CA GLY A 82 -15.98 -5.19 -4.39
C GLY A 82 -17.18 -4.53 -3.73
N ARG A 83 -17.19 -4.50 -2.40
CA ARG A 83 -18.27 -3.86 -1.63
C ARG A 83 -18.29 -2.34 -1.80
N TYR A 84 -17.15 -1.67 -1.67
CA TYR A 84 -17.03 -0.20 -1.80
C TYR A 84 -17.43 0.32 -3.17
N GLY A 85 -17.13 -0.45 -4.23
CA GLY A 85 -17.46 -0.11 -5.61
C GLY A 85 -18.88 -0.49 -6.03
N SER A 86 -19.67 -1.13 -5.17
CA SER A 86 -21.07 -1.47 -5.44
C SER A 86 -22.02 -0.41 -4.87
N ASP A 87 -23.21 -0.30 -5.44
CA ASP A 87 -24.31 0.57 -4.98
C ASP A 87 -25.31 -0.17 -4.06
N ARG A 88 -24.95 -1.37 -3.59
CA ARG A 88 -25.89 -2.26 -2.89
C ARG A 88 -26.32 -1.74 -1.53
N ASP A 89 -25.40 -1.16 -0.77
CA ASP A 89 -25.71 -0.61 0.54
C ASP A 89 -26.70 0.58 0.37
N GLU A 90 -26.47 1.44 -0.62
CA GLU A 90 -27.36 2.54 -0.99
C GLU A 90 -28.71 2.05 -1.53
N ALA A 91 -28.72 1.03 -2.39
CA ALA A 91 -29.95 0.41 -2.91
C ALA A 91 -30.79 -0.25 -1.79
N ALA A 92 -30.16 -0.67 -0.69
CA ALA A 92 -30.81 -1.15 0.51
C ALA A 92 -31.25 -0.01 1.47
N GLY A 93 -31.02 1.25 1.11
CA GLY A 93 -31.37 2.45 1.90
C GLY A 93 -30.33 2.83 2.97
N GLY A 94 -29.14 2.22 2.93
CA GLY A 94 -28.03 2.54 3.83
C GLY A 94 -27.01 3.51 3.22
N VAL A 95 -25.93 3.74 3.97
CA VAL A 95 -24.73 4.43 3.49
C VAL A 95 -23.74 3.39 2.96
N ASN A 96 -23.01 3.72 1.88
CA ASN A 96 -21.98 2.82 1.37
C ASN A 96 -20.99 2.41 2.47
N LYS A 97 -20.67 1.12 2.57
CA LYS A 97 -19.79 0.61 3.64
C LYS A 97 -18.43 1.29 3.70
N ARG A 98 -17.95 1.89 2.61
CA ARG A 98 -16.67 2.62 2.60
C ARG A 98 -16.64 3.78 3.60
N PHE A 99 -17.76 4.49 3.77
CA PHE A 99 -17.85 5.60 4.73
C PHE A 99 -17.90 5.08 6.17
N ASP A 100 -18.66 4.01 6.43
CA ASP A 100 -18.69 3.39 7.76
C ASP A 100 -17.29 2.92 8.17
N ASP A 101 -16.61 2.19 7.27
CA ASP A 101 -15.27 1.67 7.53
C ASP A 101 -14.28 2.82 7.75
N TRP A 102 -14.43 3.94 7.02
CA TRP A 102 -13.63 5.14 7.25
C TRP A 102 -13.92 5.76 8.62
N CYS A 103 -15.19 5.94 8.99
CA CYS A 103 -15.58 6.50 10.29
C CYS A 103 -15.07 5.64 11.45
N GLU A 104 -15.22 4.31 11.39
CA GLU A 104 -14.68 3.38 12.37
C GLU A 104 -13.15 3.53 12.49
N THR A 105 -12.47 3.51 11.34
CA THR A 105 -11.00 3.64 11.28
C THR A 105 -10.52 4.99 11.79
N ASN A 106 -11.32 6.04 11.61
CA ASN A 106 -11.03 7.39 12.07
C ASN A 106 -11.39 7.62 13.55
N GLY A 107 -11.94 6.62 14.25
CA GLY A 107 -12.34 6.71 15.65
C GLY A 107 -13.71 7.33 15.90
N GLN A 108 -14.52 7.41 14.85
CA GLN A 108 -15.83 8.05 14.83
C GLN A 108 -17.01 7.07 14.68
N GLU A 109 -16.76 5.78 14.93
CA GLU A 109 -17.73 4.67 14.94
C GLU A 109 -18.30 4.31 13.56
N GLU A 110 -19.36 4.97 13.08
CA GLU A 110 -19.99 4.65 11.79
C GLU A 110 -20.42 5.92 11.03
N ALA A 111 -20.78 5.79 9.76
CA ALA A 111 -21.23 6.95 8.99
C ALA A 111 -22.67 7.31 9.38
N ALA A 112 -22.89 8.58 9.69
CA ALA A 112 -24.23 9.11 9.96
C ALA A 112 -24.93 9.51 8.65
N THR A 113 -24.22 10.18 7.73
CA THR A 113 -24.76 10.59 6.42
C THR A 113 -23.67 10.62 5.36
N ALA A 114 -24.00 10.24 4.13
CA ALA A 114 -23.20 10.51 2.94
C ALA A 114 -24.12 10.85 1.78
N GLY A 115 -23.94 12.04 1.19
CA GLY A 115 -24.77 12.50 0.07
C GLY A 115 -24.30 11.97 -1.29
N PRO A 116 -25.08 12.20 -2.36
CA PRO A 116 -24.62 11.97 -3.73
C PRO A 116 -23.30 12.71 -3.99
N GLY A 117 -22.30 12.01 -4.49
CA GLY A 117 -20.98 12.58 -4.76
C GLY A 117 -20.08 12.73 -3.53
N ALA A 118 -20.47 12.23 -2.35
CA ALA A 118 -19.57 12.13 -1.22
C ALA A 118 -18.36 11.23 -1.56
N ARG A 119 -17.19 11.61 -1.02
CA ARG A 119 -15.91 10.97 -1.31
C ARG A 119 -15.05 10.82 -0.06
N LEU A 120 -14.30 9.74 0.04
CA LEU A 120 -13.36 9.51 1.14
C LEU A 120 -12.17 10.48 1.15
N ASP A 121 -11.72 10.94 -0.02
CA ASP A 121 -10.66 11.95 -0.15
C ASP A 121 -11.15 13.38 0.11
N ASP A 122 -12.46 13.58 0.30
CA ASP A 122 -13.07 14.80 0.86
C ASP A 122 -13.93 14.45 2.09
N PRO A 123 -13.31 14.26 3.28
CA PRO A 123 -14.04 13.94 4.51
C PRO A 123 -15.10 14.96 4.93
N SER A 124 -15.11 16.17 4.35
CA SER A 124 -16.16 17.17 4.62
C SER A 124 -17.47 16.86 3.89
N SER A 125 -17.46 15.94 2.93
CA SER A 125 -18.61 15.55 2.11
C SER A 125 -19.55 14.54 2.76
N PHE A 126 -19.19 13.99 3.93
CA PHE A 126 -19.99 13.06 4.72
C PHE A 126 -19.81 13.32 6.23
N SER A 127 -20.58 12.64 7.08
CA SER A 127 -20.47 12.77 8.53
C SER A 127 -20.49 11.42 9.24
N CYS A 128 -19.90 11.37 10.43
CA CYS A 128 -19.86 10.19 11.29
C CYS A 128 -20.69 10.40 12.56
N THR A 129 -21.07 9.32 13.23
CA THR A 129 -21.92 9.36 14.44
C THR A 129 -21.21 10.00 15.65
N VAL A 130 -19.90 9.82 15.77
CA VAL A 130 -19.10 10.42 16.85
C VAL A 130 -18.29 11.62 16.34
N PRO A 131 -18.47 12.84 16.88
CA PRO A 131 -17.69 14.01 16.50
C PRO A 131 -16.20 13.88 16.86
N VAL A 132 -15.34 14.50 16.05
CA VAL A 132 -13.91 14.63 16.37
C VAL A 132 -13.73 15.35 17.72
N GLY A 133 -12.95 14.76 18.62
CA GLY A 133 -12.71 15.23 19.98
C GLY A 133 -13.71 14.68 21.02
N GLN A 134 -14.68 13.85 20.60
CA GLN A 134 -15.62 13.16 21.48
C GLN A 134 -15.43 11.63 21.43
N GLU A 135 -14.26 11.17 21.02
CA GLU A 135 -13.95 9.74 20.96
C GLU A 135 -13.97 9.11 22.36
N THR A 136 -14.42 7.87 22.44
CA THR A 136 -14.39 7.07 23.67
C THR A 136 -13.25 6.06 23.60
N PRO A 137 -12.86 5.40 24.71
CA PRO A 137 -11.92 4.29 24.66
C PRO A 137 -12.31 3.21 23.62
N ASP A 138 -13.62 2.94 23.49
CA ASP A 138 -14.15 1.94 22.57
C ASP A 138 -14.03 2.38 21.11
N THR A 139 -14.23 3.68 20.80
CA THR A 139 -14.03 4.19 19.43
C THR A 139 -12.57 4.45 19.11
N ILE A 140 -11.70 4.65 20.12
CA ILE A 140 -10.25 4.75 19.93
C ILE A 140 -9.61 3.38 19.67
N ALA A 141 -10.12 2.32 20.30
CA ALA A 141 -9.57 0.96 20.17
C ALA A 141 -9.41 0.46 18.70
N PRO A 142 -10.37 0.65 17.78
CA PRO A 142 -10.24 0.19 16.40
C PRO A 142 -9.34 1.07 15.52
N ILE A 143 -8.95 2.28 15.98
CA ILE A 143 -8.08 3.19 15.23
C ILE A 143 -6.76 2.50 14.93
N LYS A 144 -6.36 2.56 13.65
CA LYS A 144 -5.13 1.94 13.17
C LYS A 144 -3.90 2.65 13.72
N THR A 145 -2.85 1.88 13.91
CA THR A 145 -1.69 2.32 14.68
C THR A 145 -0.46 2.54 13.84
N ALA A 146 0.40 3.45 14.29
CA ALA A 146 1.70 3.70 13.69
C ALA A 146 2.77 4.00 14.75
N VAL A 147 4.02 3.81 14.36
CA VAL A 147 5.21 4.29 15.07
C VAL A 147 5.79 5.48 14.33
N VAL A 148 6.17 6.52 15.07
CA VAL A 148 6.97 7.63 14.53
C VAL A 148 8.43 7.21 14.52
N GLY A 149 9.02 7.05 13.33
CA GLY A 149 10.42 6.69 13.14
C GLY A 149 11.34 7.88 12.82
N PRO A 150 12.62 7.61 12.48
CA PRO A 150 13.64 8.62 12.26
C PRO A 150 13.21 9.69 11.23
N GLY A 151 13.40 10.96 11.58
CA GLY A 151 13.00 12.09 10.75
C GLY A 151 11.48 12.34 10.71
N GLY A 152 10.70 11.74 11.63
CA GLY A 152 9.25 11.91 11.71
C GLY A 152 8.45 11.04 10.74
N LYS A 153 9.09 10.08 10.05
CA LYS A 153 8.41 9.15 9.14
C LYS A 153 7.46 8.24 9.90
N LEU A 154 6.28 7.99 9.35
CA LEU A 154 5.26 7.15 9.98
C LEU A 154 5.32 5.72 9.44
N TYR A 155 5.44 4.75 10.35
CA TYR A 155 5.49 3.33 10.04
C TYR A 155 4.26 2.64 10.61
N LEU A 156 3.39 2.11 9.74
CA LEU A 156 2.15 1.46 10.16
C LEU A 156 2.43 0.19 10.95
N THR A 157 1.81 0.02 12.11
CA THR A 157 1.85 -1.24 12.87
C THR A 157 0.57 -2.04 12.72
N ASP A 158 -0.55 -1.38 12.41
CA ASP A 158 -1.83 -2.00 12.02
C ASP A 158 -2.42 -1.26 10.81
N GLY A 159 -3.34 -1.90 10.10
CA GLY A 159 -4.20 -1.25 9.11
C GLY A 159 -3.77 -1.40 7.66
N HIS A 160 -2.73 -2.17 7.33
CA HIS A 160 -2.24 -2.28 5.95
C HIS A 160 -3.34 -2.72 4.97
N HIS A 161 -4.20 -3.69 5.33
CA HIS A 161 -5.35 -4.08 4.49
C HIS A 161 -6.40 -2.97 4.41
N THR A 162 -6.79 -2.38 5.54
CA THR A 162 -7.84 -1.35 5.61
C THR A 162 -7.46 -0.11 4.82
N LEU A 163 -6.28 0.45 5.09
CA LEU A 163 -5.78 1.67 4.46
C LEU A 163 -5.42 1.45 2.99
N THR A 164 -4.94 0.25 2.63
CA THR A 164 -4.82 -0.12 1.20
C THR A 164 -6.19 -0.20 0.54
N SER A 165 -7.23 -0.70 1.21
CA SER A 165 -8.58 -0.75 0.64
C SER A 165 -9.16 0.65 0.43
N PHE A 166 -8.86 1.63 1.29
CA PHE A 166 -9.22 3.03 1.04
C PHE A 166 -8.46 3.60 -0.14
N LEU A 167 -7.14 3.40 -0.20
CA LEU A 167 -6.32 3.89 -1.30
C LEU A 167 -6.71 3.30 -2.67
N GLU A 168 -7.09 2.02 -2.70
CA GLU A 168 -7.48 1.30 -3.92
C GLU A 168 -8.97 1.46 -4.25
N GLY A 169 -9.73 2.14 -3.39
CA GLY A 169 -11.18 2.36 -3.53
C GLY A 169 -11.57 3.25 -4.71
N PRO A 170 -12.89 3.43 -4.94
CA PRO A 170 -13.42 4.28 -6.02
C PRO A 170 -12.93 5.74 -5.96
N ASP A 171 -12.78 6.27 -4.75
CA ASP A 171 -12.40 7.63 -4.38
C ASP A 171 -11.09 7.66 -3.57
N GLY A 172 -10.27 6.62 -3.74
CA GLY A 172 -9.00 6.48 -3.06
C GLY A 172 -7.93 7.41 -3.62
N SER A 173 -7.24 8.13 -2.73
CA SER A 173 -6.16 9.05 -3.07
C SER A 173 -5.01 8.93 -2.07
N PRO A 174 -3.75 9.10 -2.50
CA PRO A 174 -2.62 9.28 -1.57
C PRO A 174 -2.83 10.45 -0.62
N ASP A 175 -3.65 11.44 -0.99
CA ASP A 175 -3.95 12.61 -0.17
C ASP A 175 -5.12 12.41 0.80
N LEU A 176 -5.81 11.26 0.73
CA LEU A 176 -6.87 10.88 1.66
C LEU A 176 -6.35 10.97 3.09
N ARG A 177 -7.10 11.71 3.93
CA ARG A 177 -6.76 11.93 5.33
C ARG A 177 -7.45 10.94 6.25
N ILE A 178 -6.72 10.47 7.25
CA ILE A 178 -7.23 9.58 8.30
C ILE A 178 -6.47 9.85 9.59
N ARG A 179 -7.08 9.58 10.73
CA ARG A 179 -6.38 9.61 12.02
C ARG A 179 -5.81 8.25 12.37
N LEU A 180 -4.58 8.24 12.87
CA LEU A 180 -3.92 7.07 13.40
C LEU A 180 -3.53 7.30 14.85
N ARG A 181 -3.46 6.21 15.62
CA ARG A 181 -2.97 6.24 17.00
C ARG A 181 -1.48 5.93 17.03
N VAL A 182 -0.68 6.80 17.65
CA VAL A 182 0.75 6.58 17.84
C VAL A 182 0.95 5.53 18.94
N THR A 183 1.66 4.44 18.65
CA THR A 183 2.03 3.47 19.71
C THR A 183 3.35 3.82 20.34
N ASP A 184 4.29 4.34 19.55
CA ASP A 184 5.64 4.67 20.00
C ASP A 184 6.23 5.81 19.15
N ASN A 185 7.12 6.59 19.76
CA ASN A 185 7.94 7.56 19.07
C ASN A 185 9.42 7.18 19.21
N PHE A 186 10.01 6.74 18.10
CA PHE A 186 11.41 6.36 17.94
C PHE A 186 12.15 7.33 17.00
N SER A 187 11.65 8.54 16.85
CA SER A 187 12.19 9.53 15.91
C SER A 187 13.63 9.99 16.22
N SER A 188 14.07 9.85 17.48
CA SER A 188 15.43 10.16 17.92
C SER A 188 16.46 9.07 17.62
N LEU A 189 16.03 7.88 17.20
CA LEU A 189 16.94 6.78 16.87
C LEU A 189 17.61 7.00 15.51
N SER A 190 18.81 6.43 15.35
CA SER A 190 19.38 6.23 14.02
C SER A 190 18.55 5.19 13.24
N THR A 191 18.60 5.21 11.91
CA THR A 191 17.86 4.23 11.08
C THR A 191 18.18 2.76 11.44
N PRO A 192 19.44 2.35 11.67
CA PRO A 192 19.73 0.98 12.12
C PRO A 192 19.14 0.66 13.50
N ALA A 193 19.26 1.56 14.48
CA ALA A 193 18.72 1.36 15.82
C ALA A 193 17.18 1.31 15.82
N PHE A 194 16.54 2.10 14.95
CA PHE A 194 15.10 2.06 14.73
C PHE A 194 14.64 0.68 14.25
N TRP A 195 15.25 0.14 13.19
CA TRP A 195 14.84 -1.17 12.66
C TRP A 195 15.14 -2.31 13.63
N GLN A 196 16.26 -2.23 14.37
CA GLN A 196 16.53 -3.15 15.47
C GLN A 196 15.39 -3.10 16.51
N ARG A 197 15.02 -1.89 16.96
CA ARG A 197 13.95 -1.71 17.95
C ARG A 197 12.59 -2.21 17.46
N MET A 198 12.21 -1.89 16.23
CA MET A 198 10.96 -2.36 15.61
C MET A 198 10.89 -3.88 15.56
N THR A 199 12.02 -4.54 15.25
CA THR A 199 12.13 -6.01 15.17
C THR A 199 12.05 -6.65 16.55
N GLU A 200 12.84 -6.16 17.52
CA GLU A 200 12.85 -6.65 18.91
C GLU A 200 11.48 -6.55 19.57
N GLN A 201 10.74 -5.49 19.27
CA GLN A 201 9.39 -5.27 19.78
C GLN A 201 8.28 -5.91 18.94
N LYS A 202 8.63 -6.72 17.93
CA LYS A 202 7.68 -7.42 17.05
C LYS A 202 6.65 -6.49 16.40
N LYS A 203 7.08 -5.30 15.95
CA LYS A 203 6.27 -4.28 15.26
C LYS A 203 6.38 -4.33 13.73
N VAL A 204 7.00 -5.39 13.22
CA VAL A 204 7.23 -5.65 11.80
C VAL A 204 6.94 -7.11 11.49
N TRP A 205 6.40 -7.36 10.30
CA TRP A 205 6.30 -8.70 9.74
C TRP A 205 7.34 -8.88 8.64
N LEU A 206 8.46 -9.48 9.03
CA LEU A 206 9.64 -9.70 8.17
C LEU A 206 9.65 -11.10 7.55
N ARG A 207 8.51 -11.50 6.98
CA ARG A 207 8.40 -12.74 6.21
C ARG A 207 7.66 -12.49 4.89
N ASP A 208 8.09 -13.19 3.84
CA ASP A 208 7.51 -13.07 2.51
C ASP A 208 6.24 -13.91 2.32
N GLU A 209 5.70 -13.91 1.09
CA GLU A 209 4.46 -14.61 0.72
C GLU A 209 4.57 -16.15 0.81
N ASN A 210 5.79 -16.66 0.97
CA ASN A 210 6.11 -18.06 1.18
C ASN A 210 6.54 -18.34 2.63
N ASN A 211 6.32 -17.39 3.54
CA ASN A 211 6.74 -17.43 4.95
C ASN A 211 8.26 -17.55 5.14
N ARG A 212 9.07 -17.06 4.19
CA ARG A 212 10.54 -17.03 4.29
C ARG A 212 11.01 -15.70 4.89
N PRO A 213 12.13 -15.67 5.64
CA PRO A 213 12.67 -14.43 6.20
C PRO A 213 12.89 -13.33 5.15
N LEU A 214 12.61 -12.09 5.54
CA LEU A 214 12.70 -10.91 4.70
C LEU A 214 13.53 -9.80 5.36
N GLY A 215 14.41 -9.15 4.61
CA GLY A 215 15.12 -7.95 5.07
C GLY A 215 14.22 -6.72 5.09
N VAL A 216 14.49 -5.76 5.99
CA VAL A 216 13.74 -4.49 6.10
C VAL A 216 13.84 -3.63 4.83
N ASP A 217 14.92 -3.78 4.06
CA ASP A 217 15.14 -3.12 2.77
C ASP A 217 14.18 -3.60 1.67
N ARG A 218 13.48 -4.71 1.91
CA ARG A 218 12.49 -5.30 1.01
C ARG A 218 11.05 -4.97 1.42
N LEU A 219 10.85 -4.18 2.47
CA LEU A 219 9.54 -3.63 2.81
C LEU A 219 9.12 -2.61 1.74
N PRO A 220 7.81 -2.50 1.45
CA PRO A 220 7.28 -1.43 0.62
C PRO A 220 7.61 -0.06 1.22
N ASP A 221 7.86 0.92 0.36
CA ASP A 221 8.12 2.30 0.79
C ASP A 221 6.84 3.15 0.91
N ARG A 222 5.70 2.62 0.47
CA ARG A 222 4.38 3.25 0.48
C ARG A 222 3.25 2.22 0.44
N LEU A 223 2.04 2.64 0.77
CA LEU A 223 0.81 1.84 0.61
C LEU A 223 0.43 1.62 -0.86
N GLY A 224 -0.48 0.66 -1.09
CA GLY A 224 -1.04 0.34 -2.40
C GLY A 224 -0.76 -1.10 -2.79
N ILE A 225 -1.78 -1.81 -3.27
CA ILE A 225 -1.76 -3.26 -3.49
C ILE A 225 -0.61 -3.70 -4.41
N THR A 226 -0.22 -2.83 -5.35
CA THR A 226 0.90 -3.05 -6.30
C THR A 226 2.25 -3.20 -5.61
N HIS A 227 2.41 -2.58 -4.43
CA HIS A 227 3.67 -2.58 -3.69
C HIS A 227 3.77 -3.76 -2.72
N PHE A 228 2.68 -4.48 -2.48
CA PHE A 228 2.65 -5.68 -1.65
C PHE A 228 2.71 -6.95 -2.50
N ARG A 229 3.02 -8.06 -1.84
CA ARG A 229 2.90 -9.41 -2.39
C ARG A 229 1.67 -10.10 -1.83
N ASP A 230 1.01 -10.91 -2.65
CA ASP A 230 -0.15 -11.67 -2.20
C ASP A 230 0.29 -12.91 -1.42
N ASP A 231 -0.15 -13.01 -0.16
CA ASP A 231 -0.10 -14.23 0.63
C ASP A 231 -1.51 -14.87 0.64
N PRO A 232 -1.74 -15.96 -0.12
CA PRO A 232 -3.05 -16.60 -0.18
C PRO A 232 -3.48 -17.20 1.16
N TYR A 233 -2.53 -17.53 2.05
CA TYR A 233 -2.87 -18.01 3.40
C TYR A 233 -3.36 -16.87 4.30
N ARG A 234 -2.85 -15.65 4.10
CA ARG A 234 -3.37 -14.47 4.80
C ARG A 234 -4.80 -14.14 4.38
N SER A 235 -5.14 -14.34 3.10
CA SER A 235 -6.52 -14.28 2.60
C SER A 235 -7.39 -15.39 3.19
N LEU A 236 -6.90 -16.63 3.20
CA LEU A 236 -7.60 -17.78 3.78
C LEU A 236 -7.99 -17.52 5.25
N VAL A 237 -7.04 -17.06 6.07
CA VAL A 237 -7.30 -16.76 7.49
C VAL A 237 -8.34 -15.65 7.67
N TYR A 238 -8.40 -14.66 6.78
CA TYR A 238 -9.47 -13.66 6.82
C TYR A 238 -10.85 -14.30 6.63
N PHE A 239 -10.95 -15.30 5.76
CA PHE A 239 -12.20 -16.01 5.51
C PHE A 239 -12.55 -17.04 6.60
N THR A 240 -11.59 -17.52 7.40
CA THR A 240 -11.85 -18.42 8.54
C THR A 240 -12.23 -17.70 9.86
N ARG A 241 -12.15 -16.37 9.91
CA ARG A 241 -12.54 -15.58 11.10
C ARG A 241 -13.99 -15.85 11.49
N ASP A 242 -14.23 -16.03 12.78
CA ASP A 242 -15.50 -16.40 13.43
C ASP A 242 -16.02 -17.79 13.03
N ILE A 243 -15.16 -18.60 12.40
CA ILE A 243 -15.45 -19.98 11.97
C ILE A 243 -14.42 -20.96 12.55
N GLY A 244 -13.13 -20.60 12.55
CA GLY A 244 -12.03 -21.38 13.13
C GLY A 244 -11.29 -20.69 14.28
N TYR A 245 -11.38 -19.36 14.37
CA TYR A 245 -10.81 -18.54 15.44
C TYR A 245 -11.59 -17.23 15.56
N GLU A 246 -11.46 -16.56 16.71
CA GLU A 246 -11.90 -15.19 16.96
C GLU A 246 -10.68 -14.34 17.33
N VAL A 247 -10.70 -13.04 17.08
CA VAL A 247 -9.58 -12.16 17.47
C VAL A 247 -9.68 -11.90 18.98
N PRO A 248 -8.73 -12.37 19.81
CA PRO A 248 -8.78 -12.11 21.24
C PRO A 248 -8.44 -10.66 21.57
N ASP A 249 -8.89 -10.18 22.73
CA ASP A 249 -8.50 -8.87 23.25
C ASP A 249 -6.98 -8.76 23.37
N GLY A 250 -6.42 -7.62 22.93
CA GLY A 250 -4.97 -7.40 22.95
C GLY A 250 -4.19 -8.33 22.02
N ALA A 251 -4.83 -8.90 21.00
CA ALA A 251 -4.17 -9.66 19.94
C ALA A 251 -2.95 -8.91 19.39
N THR A 252 -1.91 -9.65 19.02
CA THR A 252 -0.81 -9.09 18.25
C THR A 252 -1.29 -8.68 16.86
N GLU A 253 -0.76 -7.57 16.34
CA GLU A 253 -1.08 -7.05 15.00
C GLU A 253 -0.85 -8.06 13.85
N PHE A 254 -0.10 -9.13 14.11
CA PHE A 254 0.24 -10.18 13.13
C PHE A 254 -0.39 -11.54 13.44
N LEU A 255 -1.48 -11.58 14.22
CA LEU A 255 -2.16 -12.81 14.60
C LEU A 255 -2.57 -13.65 13.38
N GLU A 256 -3.17 -13.03 12.36
CA GLU A 256 -3.62 -13.75 11.18
C GLU A 256 -2.47 -14.26 10.32
N PHE A 257 -1.33 -13.57 10.34
CA PHE A 257 -0.13 -14.05 9.68
C PHE A 257 0.47 -15.27 10.38
N SER A 258 0.36 -15.34 11.72
CA SER A 258 0.77 -16.50 12.51
C SER A 258 -0.06 -17.73 12.13
N TRP A 259 -1.39 -17.59 12.03
CA TRP A 259 -2.27 -18.65 11.53
C TRP A 259 -2.00 -19.00 10.07
N GLY A 260 -1.70 -18.02 9.23
CA GLY A 260 -1.39 -18.24 7.81
C GLY A 260 -0.09 -19.04 7.63
N ALA A 261 0.92 -18.78 8.47
CA ALA A 261 2.16 -19.55 8.52
C ALA A 261 1.90 -21.01 8.89
N TRP A 262 1.06 -21.26 9.89
CA TRP A 262 0.69 -22.62 10.30
C TRP A 262 -0.14 -23.36 9.25
N LEU A 263 -1.19 -22.73 8.71
CA LEU A 263 -2.07 -23.34 7.69
C LEU A 263 -1.32 -23.76 6.42
N ARG A 264 -0.19 -23.12 6.11
CA ARG A 264 0.69 -23.50 4.99
C ARG A 264 1.28 -24.90 5.10
N GLY A 265 1.42 -25.43 6.32
CA GLY A 265 1.82 -26.82 6.56
C GLY A 265 0.66 -27.81 6.51
N GLU A 266 -0.58 -27.33 6.58
CA GLU A 266 -1.77 -28.16 6.80
C GLU A 266 -2.65 -28.29 5.54
N HIS A 267 -2.73 -27.23 4.74
CA HIS A 267 -3.56 -27.16 3.54
C HIS A 267 -2.75 -26.60 2.38
N ASP A 268 -2.79 -27.23 1.19
CA ASP A 268 -2.16 -26.67 -0.01
C ASP A 268 -3.16 -25.80 -0.77
N THR A 269 -3.01 -24.47 -0.69
CA THR A 269 -3.84 -23.51 -1.43
C THR A 269 -3.81 -23.72 -2.94
N LYS A 270 -2.73 -24.32 -3.49
CA LYS A 270 -2.61 -24.59 -4.93
C LYS A 270 -3.42 -25.80 -5.39
N ALA A 271 -3.92 -26.62 -4.46
CA ALA A 271 -4.80 -27.74 -4.77
C ALA A 271 -6.26 -27.31 -5.03
N TYR A 272 -6.58 -26.01 -4.84
CA TYR A 272 -7.93 -25.47 -4.97
C TYR A 272 -7.98 -24.36 -6.03
N ASP A 273 -9.12 -24.25 -6.70
CA ASP A 273 -9.42 -23.11 -7.56
C ASP A 273 -9.90 -21.92 -6.71
N LEU A 274 -8.99 -21.00 -6.39
CA LEU A 274 -9.26 -19.79 -5.63
C LEU A 274 -9.92 -18.66 -6.46
N THR A 275 -10.43 -18.99 -7.64
CA THR A 275 -11.27 -18.12 -8.48
C THR A 275 -12.72 -18.58 -8.52
N ALA A 276 -13.03 -19.76 -7.97
CA ALA A 276 -14.37 -20.33 -7.92
C ALA A 276 -14.91 -20.40 -6.47
N PRO A 277 -16.18 -20.03 -6.23
CA PRO A 277 -16.72 -19.95 -4.87
C PRO A 277 -16.77 -21.29 -4.14
N GLY A 278 -17.15 -22.38 -4.84
CA GLY A 278 -17.25 -23.72 -4.23
C GLY A 278 -15.90 -24.25 -3.72
N PRO A 279 -14.89 -24.43 -4.60
CA PRO A 279 -13.58 -24.90 -4.19
C PRO A 279 -12.90 -24.03 -3.12
N TYR A 280 -13.05 -22.70 -3.20
CA TYR A 280 -12.50 -21.82 -2.18
C TYR A 280 -13.24 -21.98 -0.84
N LEU A 281 -14.57 -22.09 -0.84
CA LEU A 281 -15.34 -22.34 0.38
C LEU A 281 -15.00 -23.70 1.01
N ASP A 282 -14.71 -24.73 0.21
CA ASP A 282 -14.23 -26.04 0.67
C ASP A 282 -12.87 -25.93 1.38
N LEU A 283 -11.95 -25.13 0.84
CA LEU A 283 -10.67 -24.84 1.50
C LEU A 283 -10.89 -24.09 2.83
N VAL A 284 -11.74 -23.06 2.85
CA VAL A 284 -12.06 -22.32 4.09
C VAL A 284 -12.65 -23.26 5.14
N LYS A 285 -13.53 -24.19 4.74
CA LYS A 285 -14.11 -25.21 5.62
C LYS A 285 -13.03 -26.12 6.20
N GLY A 286 -12.16 -26.66 5.35
CA GLY A 286 -11.06 -27.53 5.79
C GLY A 286 -10.13 -26.81 6.76
N ALA A 287 -9.66 -25.63 6.39
CA ALA A 287 -8.76 -24.81 7.19
C ALA A 287 -9.36 -24.44 8.55
N SER A 288 -10.58 -23.91 8.57
CA SER A 288 -11.25 -23.52 9.82
C SER A 288 -11.53 -24.71 10.75
N LYS A 289 -11.81 -25.90 10.20
CA LYS A 289 -11.91 -27.13 11.00
C LYS A 289 -10.58 -27.55 11.61
N SER A 290 -9.49 -27.50 10.84
CA SER A 290 -8.15 -27.78 11.37
C SER A 290 -7.76 -26.80 12.49
N MET A 291 -8.06 -25.51 12.34
CA MET A 291 -7.84 -24.49 13.37
C MET A 291 -8.62 -24.81 14.65
N ALA A 292 -9.93 -25.06 14.54
CA ALA A 292 -10.78 -25.37 15.70
C ALA A 292 -10.45 -26.72 16.36
N ALA A 293 -9.89 -27.69 15.60
CA ALA A 293 -9.49 -28.99 16.13
C ALA A 293 -8.11 -28.98 16.84
N LEU A 294 -7.31 -27.92 16.65
CA LEU A 294 -5.98 -27.81 17.22
C LEU A 294 -6.06 -27.73 18.75
N ALA A 295 -5.16 -28.47 19.44
CA ALA A 295 -5.10 -28.44 20.90
C ALA A 295 -4.79 -27.01 21.39
N PRO A 296 -5.45 -26.51 22.46
CA PRO A 296 -5.28 -25.14 22.94
C PRO A 296 -3.82 -24.74 23.22
N ASP A 297 -2.99 -25.69 23.68
CA ASP A 297 -1.59 -25.52 24.04
C ASP A 297 -0.61 -25.79 22.89
N ALA A 298 -1.08 -26.23 21.72
CA ALA A 298 -0.24 -26.44 20.56
C ALA A 298 0.33 -25.10 20.08
N VAL A 299 1.64 -25.07 19.82
CA VAL A 299 2.34 -23.90 19.29
C VAL A 299 2.00 -23.73 17.81
N VAL A 300 1.53 -22.54 17.44
CA VAL A 300 1.16 -22.17 16.06
C VAL A 300 2.32 -21.45 15.37
N ASP A 301 2.85 -20.39 15.99
CA ASP A 301 3.99 -19.64 15.46
C ASP A 301 4.68 -18.83 16.57
N ASP A 302 6.02 -18.70 16.49
CA ASP A 302 6.82 -17.83 17.35
C ASP A 302 6.52 -18.00 18.87
N GLY A 303 6.35 -19.27 19.27
CA GLY A 303 6.04 -19.67 20.66
C GLY A 303 4.60 -19.38 21.12
N ARG A 304 3.74 -18.80 20.28
CA ARG A 304 2.32 -18.55 20.60
C ARG A 304 1.49 -19.79 20.39
N THR A 305 0.62 -20.07 21.35
CA THR A 305 -0.29 -21.22 21.34
C THR A 305 -1.57 -20.92 20.57
N ALA A 306 -2.30 -21.97 20.17
CA ALA A 306 -3.60 -21.86 19.53
C ALA A 306 -4.60 -21.04 20.37
N ALA A 307 -4.62 -21.24 21.69
CA ALA A 307 -5.45 -20.47 22.61
C ALA A 307 -5.09 -18.97 22.61
N GLN A 308 -3.80 -18.64 22.65
CA GLN A 308 -3.33 -17.24 22.59
C GLN A 308 -3.64 -16.55 21.26
N LEU A 309 -3.84 -17.32 20.18
CA LEU A 309 -4.25 -16.83 18.88
C LEU A 309 -5.76 -16.98 18.61
N GLY A 310 -6.55 -17.21 19.66
CA GLY A 310 -8.01 -17.14 19.61
C GLY A 310 -8.70 -18.33 18.92
N ARG A 311 -8.07 -19.51 18.88
CA ARG A 311 -8.74 -20.76 18.45
C ARG A 311 -10.06 -20.92 19.20
N ILE A 312 -11.15 -21.17 18.48
CA ILE A 312 -12.47 -21.41 19.09
C ILE A 312 -12.65 -22.86 19.54
N ASP A 313 -13.49 -23.09 20.55
CA ASP A 313 -13.76 -24.43 21.09
C ASP A 313 -14.59 -25.33 20.18
N ALA A 314 -15.58 -24.75 19.51
CA ALA A 314 -16.47 -25.46 18.60
C ALA A 314 -16.45 -24.77 17.24
N TRP A 315 -16.11 -25.53 16.20
CA TRP A 315 -16.12 -25.04 14.82
C TRP A 315 -17.44 -24.32 14.49
N ASN A 316 -17.35 -23.15 13.85
CA ASN A 316 -18.48 -22.29 13.49
C ASN A 316 -19.38 -21.93 14.69
N GLY A 317 -18.80 -21.75 15.88
CA GLY A 317 -19.54 -21.48 17.13
C GLY A 317 -20.54 -22.57 17.50
N GLY A 318 -20.28 -23.82 17.08
CA GLY A 318 -21.19 -24.96 17.25
C GLY A 318 -22.41 -24.94 16.32
N LYS A 319 -22.49 -24.01 15.37
CA LYS A 319 -23.57 -23.95 14.38
C LYS A 319 -23.34 -24.99 13.27
N LYS A 320 -24.45 -25.49 12.72
CA LYS A 320 -24.42 -26.35 11.54
C LYS A 320 -23.80 -25.60 10.36
N GLU A 321 -23.25 -26.35 9.41
CA GLU A 321 -22.67 -25.81 8.17
C GLU A 321 -23.64 -24.93 7.37
N THR A 322 -24.94 -25.25 7.40
CA THR A 322 -26.00 -24.46 6.76
C THR A 322 -26.42 -23.23 7.57
N GLY A 323 -25.70 -22.89 8.65
CA GLY A 323 -25.91 -21.70 9.47
C GLY A 323 -24.59 -21.10 9.97
N GLY A 324 -24.70 -20.13 10.89
CA GLY A 324 -23.54 -19.44 11.45
C GLY A 324 -22.81 -18.58 10.42
N GLU A 325 -21.53 -18.26 10.69
CA GLU A 325 -20.72 -17.47 9.78
C GLU A 325 -20.30 -18.25 8.53
N PHE A 326 -20.13 -19.56 8.64
CA PHE A 326 -19.79 -20.36 7.46
C PHE A 326 -20.86 -20.27 6.37
N ALA A 327 -22.14 -20.35 6.72
CA ALA A 327 -23.23 -20.21 5.75
C ALA A 327 -23.36 -18.79 5.19
N LYS A 328 -23.10 -17.75 6.00
CA LYS A 328 -23.10 -16.35 5.52
C LYS A 328 -21.97 -16.10 4.53
N LEU A 329 -20.79 -16.65 4.80
CA LEU A 329 -19.63 -16.56 3.90
C LEU A 329 -19.91 -17.14 2.51
N GLY A 330 -20.65 -18.25 2.44
CA GLY A 330 -20.95 -18.96 1.20
C GLY A 330 -22.10 -18.39 0.37
N ARG A 331 -22.73 -17.29 0.79
CA ARG A 331 -23.85 -16.69 0.02
C ARG A 331 -23.37 -16.15 -1.33
N PRO A 332 -24.07 -16.46 -2.43
CA PRO A 332 -23.68 -16.01 -3.76
C PRO A 332 -23.88 -14.50 -3.95
N LEU A 333 -23.28 -13.95 -5.01
CA LEU A 333 -23.37 -12.54 -5.36
C LEU A 333 -24.82 -12.07 -5.63
N SER A 334 -25.70 -12.99 -6.03
CA SER A 334 -27.12 -12.73 -6.28
C SER A 334 -27.97 -12.65 -5.00
N ASP A 335 -27.43 -12.99 -3.84
CA ASP A 335 -28.13 -12.85 -2.56
C ASP A 335 -28.28 -11.36 -2.20
N PRO A 336 -29.35 -10.92 -1.53
CA PRO A 336 -29.46 -9.53 -1.06
C PRO A 336 -28.37 -9.12 -0.06
N LYS A 337 -27.72 -10.09 0.61
CA LYS A 337 -26.58 -9.90 1.51
C LYS A 337 -25.50 -10.94 1.19
N PRO A 338 -24.75 -10.77 0.08
CA PRO A 338 -23.72 -11.69 -0.36
C PRO A 338 -22.64 -11.91 0.69
N GLY A 339 -22.01 -13.08 0.63
CA GLY A 339 -20.88 -13.38 1.50
C GLY A 339 -19.63 -12.61 1.07
N LYS A 340 -18.74 -12.32 2.03
CA LYS A 340 -17.44 -11.67 1.76
C LYS A 340 -16.63 -12.35 0.66
N LEU A 341 -16.75 -13.68 0.52
CA LEU A 341 -16.07 -14.46 -0.51
C LEU A 341 -16.62 -14.16 -1.92
N ALA A 342 -17.95 -14.02 -2.07
CA ALA A 342 -18.55 -13.75 -3.37
C ALA A 342 -18.15 -12.36 -3.90
N GLU A 343 -18.13 -11.34 -3.04
CA GLU A 343 -17.66 -9.99 -3.38
C GLU A 343 -16.17 -9.97 -3.76
N ALA A 344 -15.33 -10.70 -3.02
CA ALA A 344 -13.91 -10.82 -3.33
C ALA A 344 -13.68 -11.44 -4.71
N LEU A 345 -14.40 -12.51 -5.03
CA LEU A 345 -14.29 -13.20 -6.32
C LEU A 345 -14.83 -12.36 -7.49
N ASP A 346 -15.92 -11.62 -7.28
CA ASP A 346 -16.45 -10.68 -8.26
C ASP A 346 -15.43 -9.59 -8.61
N TYR A 347 -14.79 -8.99 -7.60
CA TYR A 347 -13.71 -8.03 -7.83
C TYR A 347 -12.49 -8.67 -8.49
N LYS A 348 -12.07 -9.84 -8.01
CA LYS A 348 -10.92 -10.59 -8.55
C LYS A 348 -11.09 -10.93 -10.03
N ALA A 349 -12.31 -11.24 -10.48
CA ALA A 349 -12.60 -11.52 -11.88
C ALA A 349 -12.32 -10.33 -12.83
N ARG A 350 -12.26 -9.10 -12.30
CA ARG A 350 -11.90 -7.88 -13.05
C ARG A 350 -10.40 -7.57 -13.04
N VAL A 351 -9.61 -8.29 -12.25
CA VAL A 351 -8.15 -8.08 -12.16
C VAL A 351 -7.48 -8.76 -13.34
N LEU A 352 -6.92 -7.96 -14.25
CA LEU A 352 -6.23 -8.50 -15.42
C LEU A 352 -4.88 -9.14 -15.02
N PRO A 353 -4.54 -10.34 -15.56
CA PRO A 353 -3.24 -10.96 -15.36
C PRO A 353 -2.10 -10.04 -15.81
N VAL A 354 -1.02 -10.02 -15.03
CA VAL A 354 0.21 -9.30 -15.39
C VAL A 354 1.16 -10.26 -16.13
N PRO A 355 1.70 -9.87 -17.30
CA PRO A 355 2.68 -10.68 -18.03
C PRO A 355 3.90 -11.03 -17.15
N ALA A 356 4.32 -12.29 -17.20
CA ALA A 356 5.49 -12.74 -16.45
C ALA A 356 6.77 -12.11 -17.00
N CYS A 357 7.61 -11.60 -16.09
CA CYS A 357 8.86 -10.92 -16.44
C CYS A 357 9.88 -11.91 -17.05
N THR A 358 10.43 -11.58 -18.22
CA THR A 358 11.64 -12.25 -18.74
C THR A 358 12.91 -11.57 -18.27
N ARG A 359 12.82 -10.28 -17.94
CA ARG A 359 13.90 -9.47 -17.40
C ARG A 359 13.33 -8.46 -16.41
N THR A 360 13.93 -8.35 -15.23
CA THR A 360 13.55 -7.37 -14.20
C THR A 360 14.66 -6.35 -14.00
N VAL A 361 14.28 -5.09 -13.88
CA VAL A 361 15.16 -3.97 -13.51
C VAL A 361 14.60 -3.36 -12.24
N THR A 362 15.48 -3.16 -11.27
CA THR A 362 15.17 -2.55 -9.96
C THR A 362 16.15 -1.43 -9.65
N GLY A 363 15.77 -0.50 -8.78
CA GLY A 363 16.65 0.57 -8.32
C GLY A 363 16.99 1.61 -9.40
N PRO A 364 17.98 2.50 -9.15
CA PRO A 364 18.29 3.60 -10.04
C PRO A 364 18.97 3.17 -11.35
N ARG A 365 18.54 3.75 -12.47
CA ARG A 365 19.14 3.57 -13.79
C ARG A 365 19.16 4.88 -14.58
N ASN A 366 20.27 5.16 -15.26
CA ASN A 366 20.44 6.33 -16.11
C ASN A 366 20.58 5.94 -17.59
N GLY A 367 20.09 6.80 -18.48
CA GLY A 367 20.19 6.65 -19.93
C GLY A 367 19.02 5.88 -20.55
N PRO A 368 18.97 5.79 -21.88
CA PRO A 368 17.85 5.19 -22.61
C PRO A 368 17.64 3.72 -22.24
N LEU A 369 16.38 3.29 -22.15
CA LEU A 369 15.98 1.88 -22.03
C LEU A 369 15.19 1.51 -23.29
N THR A 370 15.75 0.63 -24.13
CA THR A 370 15.02 0.06 -25.27
C THR A 370 14.69 -1.40 -24.97
N VAL A 371 13.41 -1.76 -25.05
CA VAL A 371 12.89 -3.11 -24.89
C VAL A 371 12.64 -3.69 -26.28
N THR A 372 13.45 -4.66 -26.69
CA THR A 372 13.44 -5.22 -28.05
C THR A 372 12.69 -6.52 -28.19
N ASP A 373 12.60 -7.30 -27.11
CA ASP A 373 11.94 -8.60 -27.03
C ASP A 373 11.47 -8.89 -25.60
N GLY A 374 10.71 -9.97 -25.46
CA GLY A 374 10.25 -10.48 -24.17
C GLY A 374 9.41 -9.49 -23.38
N VAL A 375 9.36 -9.71 -22.07
CA VAL A 375 8.72 -8.83 -21.08
C VAL A 375 9.81 -8.23 -20.20
N THR A 376 9.98 -6.91 -20.28
CA THR A 376 10.81 -6.16 -19.34
C THR A 376 9.93 -5.61 -18.23
N CYS A 377 10.28 -5.93 -16.99
CA CYS A 377 9.65 -5.38 -15.79
C CYS A 377 10.55 -4.33 -15.14
N LEU A 378 10.01 -3.13 -14.92
CA LEU A 378 10.56 -2.13 -14.03
C LEU A 378 9.83 -2.28 -12.69
N ASP A 379 10.49 -2.84 -11.68
CA ASP A 379 9.94 -3.04 -10.33
C ASP A 379 10.69 -2.15 -9.35
N ARG A 380 10.00 -1.14 -8.80
CA ARG A 380 10.58 -0.14 -7.89
C ARG A 380 11.91 0.41 -8.44
N ALA A 381 11.90 0.72 -9.73
CA ALA A 381 13.03 1.27 -10.46
C ALA A 381 12.90 2.79 -10.55
N ALA A 382 14.04 3.48 -10.61
CA ALA A 382 14.12 4.91 -10.90
C ALA A 382 14.86 5.09 -12.23
N GLN A 383 14.11 5.10 -13.32
CA GLN A 383 14.62 5.14 -14.69
C GLN A 383 14.66 6.59 -15.19
N ARG A 384 15.87 7.13 -15.38
CA ARG A 384 16.13 8.46 -15.93
C ARG A 384 16.59 8.38 -17.38
N GLY A 385 15.79 8.91 -18.29
CA GLY A 385 15.97 8.83 -19.74
C GLY A 385 14.86 8.03 -20.43
N PRO A 386 14.78 8.10 -21.76
CA PRO A 386 13.63 7.60 -22.53
C PRO A 386 13.48 6.08 -22.42
N VAL A 387 12.23 5.62 -22.31
CA VAL A 387 11.84 4.20 -22.38
C VAL A 387 11.13 3.95 -23.72
N VAL A 388 11.67 3.03 -24.52
CA VAL A 388 11.12 2.67 -25.83
C VAL A 388 10.81 1.18 -25.90
N VAL A 389 9.56 0.82 -26.16
CA VAL A 389 9.11 -0.56 -26.39
C VAL A 389 8.96 -0.79 -27.88
N ARG A 390 9.73 -1.75 -28.42
CA ARG A 390 9.74 -2.10 -29.84
C ARG A 390 8.62 -3.11 -30.17
N PRO A 391 8.29 -3.26 -31.47
CA PRO A 391 7.24 -4.19 -31.90
C PRO A 391 7.43 -5.60 -31.36
N GLY A 392 6.36 -6.20 -30.84
CA GLY A 392 6.35 -7.56 -30.29
C GLY A 392 6.92 -7.70 -28.87
N ALA A 393 7.53 -6.65 -28.31
CA ALA A 393 8.02 -6.66 -26.94
C ALA A 393 6.97 -6.10 -25.96
N ALA A 394 7.13 -6.39 -24.66
CA ALA A 394 6.22 -5.95 -23.61
C ALA A 394 6.93 -5.24 -22.46
N LEU A 395 6.22 -4.32 -21.83
CA LEU A 395 6.70 -3.57 -20.68
C LEU A 395 5.69 -3.67 -19.53
N VAL A 396 6.20 -4.00 -18.34
CA VAL A 396 5.47 -3.90 -17.07
C VAL A 396 6.22 -2.92 -16.18
N VAL A 397 5.51 -1.95 -15.63
CA VAL A 397 6.07 -0.92 -14.74
C VAL A 397 5.26 -0.92 -13.46
N THR A 398 5.92 -1.23 -12.37
CA THR A 398 5.33 -1.48 -11.06
C THR A 398 6.07 -0.64 -10.03
N GLY A 399 5.37 0.24 -9.34
CA GLY A 399 5.93 1.03 -8.25
C GLY A 399 7.15 1.87 -8.61
N SER A 400 7.30 2.28 -9.87
CA SER A 400 8.53 2.85 -10.41
C SER A 400 8.40 4.34 -10.70
N THR A 401 9.53 5.03 -10.83
CA THR A 401 9.60 6.40 -11.34
C THR A 401 10.30 6.40 -12.68
N LEU A 402 9.62 6.95 -13.70
CA LEU A 402 10.18 7.19 -15.03
C LEU A 402 10.34 8.70 -15.23
N ASP A 403 11.57 9.16 -15.37
CA ASP A 403 11.90 10.55 -15.69
C ASP A 403 12.35 10.59 -17.16
N GLY A 404 11.44 10.98 -18.04
CA GLY A 404 11.59 10.93 -19.49
C GLY A 404 10.40 10.30 -20.22
N PRO A 405 10.39 10.36 -21.55
CA PRO A 405 9.25 9.87 -22.34
C PRO A 405 9.17 8.33 -22.32
N LEU A 406 7.94 7.82 -22.23
CA LEU A 406 7.60 6.41 -22.45
C LEU A 406 6.91 6.26 -23.81
N GLN A 407 7.53 5.55 -24.73
CA GLN A 407 6.99 5.28 -26.07
C GLN A 407 6.89 3.79 -26.34
N ALA A 408 5.72 3.34 -26.77
CA ALA A 408 5.48 1.98 -27.25
C ALA A 408 4.78 2.00 -28.61
N ASP A 409 5.32 1.26 -29.58
CA ASP A 409 4.66 1.00 -30.87
C ASP A 409 4.58 -0.50 -31.11
N ARG A 410 3.37 -1.00 -31.41
CA ARG A 410 3.12 -2.43 -31.67
C ARG A 410 3.61 -3.35 -30.56
N ALA A 411 3.52 -2.89 -29.31
CA ALA A 411 3.87 -3.71 -28.16
C ALA A 411 2.95 -4.94 -28.03
N ALA A 412 3.49 -6.00 -27.44
CA ALA A 412 2.73 -7.19 -27.07
C ALA A 412 1.92 -6.98 -25.79
N ALA A 413 2.35 -6.08 -24.89
CA ALA A 413 1.57 -5.58 -23.76
C ALA A 413 2.26 -4.35 -23.15
N VAL A 414 1.49 -3.46 -22.53
CA VAL A 414 1.99 -2.37 -21.68
C VAL A 414 1.17 -2.33 -20.40
N HIS A 415 1.83 -2.48 -19.25
CA HIS A 415 1.20 -2.38 -17.92
C HIS A 415 1.92 -1.32 -17.09
N LEU A 416 1.17 -0.38 -16.51
CA LEU A 416 1.68 0.70 -15.67
C LEU A 416 0.83 0.78 -14.39
N CYS A 417 1.45 0.49 -13.23
CA CYS A 417 0.79 0.41 -11.93
C CYS A 417 1.62 1.05 -10.82
N GLY A 418 0.97 1.82 -9.94
CA GLY A 418 1.57 2.46 -8.76
C GLY A 418 2.78 3.33 -9.08
N SER A 419 2.87 3.87 -10.30
CA SER A 419 4.09 4.46 -10.83
C SER A 419 3.93 5.95 -11.12
N ARG A 420 5.05 6.67 -11.06
CA ARG A 420 5.15 8.08 -11.45
C ARG A 420 5.87 8.19 -12.79
N VAL A 421 5.27 8.87 -13.76
CA VAL A 421 5.92 9.20 -15.04
C VAL A 421 5.99 10.71 -15.18
N GLU A 422 7.21 11.22 -15.35
CA GLU A 422 7.52 12.61 -15.63
C GLU A 422 7.95 12.72 -17.10
N GLY A 423 7.00 13.02 -17.98
CA GLY A 423 7.19 13.04 -19.42
C GLY A 423 5.99 12.48 -20.19
N PRO A 424 5.99 12.59 -21.53
CA PRO A 424 4.88 12.10 -22.34
C PRO A 424 4.83 10.57 -22.35
N VAL A 425 3.62 10.03 -22.25
CA VAL A 425 3.31 8.60 -22.42
C VAL A 425 2.59 8.41 -23.75
N SER A 426 3.19 7.66 -24.66
CA SER A 426 2.58 7.33 -25.95
C SER A 426 2.58 5.82 -26.19
N VAL A 427 1.38 5.25 -26.30
CA VAL A 427 1.20 3.84 -26.64
C VAL A 427 0.35 3.75 -27.90
N SER A 428 0.95 3.21 -28.96
CA SER A 428 0.35 3.16 -30.28
C SER A 428 0.34 1.75 -30.87
N ARG A 429 -0.78 1.38 -31.50
CA ARG A 429 -0.92 0.14 -32.29
C ARG A 429 -0.55 -1.13 -31.52
N SER A 430 -0.67 -1.12 -30.18
CA SER A 430 -0.43 -2.30 -29.35
C SER A 430 -1.40 -3.41 -29.74
N SER A 431 -0.88 -4.61 -30.01
CA SER A 431 -1.70 -5.76 -30.36
C SER A 431 -2.23 -6.50 -29.12
N GLY A 432 -1.53 -6.38 -27.99
CA GLY A 432 -2.02 -6.87 -26.70
C GLY A 432 -2.39 -5.73 -25.73
N PRO A 433 -2.75 -6.09 -24.49
CA PRO A 433 -3.44 -5.20 -23.57
C PRO A 433 -2.59 -3.97 -23.21
N VAL A 434 -3.24 -2.82 -23.17
CA VAL A 434 -2.69 -1.58 -22.60
C VAL A 434 -3.42 -1.30 -21.31
N ARG A 435 -2.73 -1.47 -20.19
CA ARG A 435 -3.26 -1.25 -18.85
C ARG A 435 -2.49 -0.14 -18.16
N VAL A 436 -3.20 0.93 -17.82
CA VAL A 436 -2.70 2.07 -17.07
C VAL A 436 -3.66 2.27 -15.90
N GLY A 437 -3.34 1.65 -14.76
CA GLY A 437 -4.23 1.60 -13.59
C GLY A 437 -5.27 0.46 -13.61
N GLY A 438 -6.39 0.66 -12.89
CA GLY A 438 -7.55 -0.25 -12.83
C GLY A 438 -7.52 -1.32 -11.72
N PRO A 439 -8.47 -2.28 -11.70
CA PRO A 439 -8.68 -3.20 -10.57
C PRO A 439 -7.48 -4.07 -10.22
N GLY A 440 -6.94 -3.96 -9.01
CA GLY A 440 -5.69 -4.64 -8.60
C GLY A 440 -4.41 -3.96 -9.11
N CYS A 441 -4.50 -2.68 -9.49
CA CYS A 441 -3.38 -1.85 -9.91
C CYS A 441 -3.56 -0.47 -9.26
N THR A 442 -2.62 -0.17 -8.36
CA THR A 442 -2.53 1.10 -7.64
C THR A 442 -2.45 2.24 -8.65
N ALA A 443 -3.12 3.36 -8.33
CA ALA A 443 -3.16 4.57 -9.14
C ALA A 443 -1.76 5.03 -9.61
N ASN A 444 -1.68 5.56 -10.82
CA ASN A 444 -0.46 6.20 -11.32
C ASN A 444 -0.57 7.72 -11.25
N THR A 445 0.59 8.39 -11.20
CA THR A 445 0.72 9.84 -11.41
C THR A 445 1.46 10.09 -12.72
N LEU A 446 0.80 10.70 -13.69
CA LEU A 446 1.32 10.94 -15.04
C LEU A 446 1.44 12.45 -15.26
N ALA A 447 2.65 12.98 -15.16
CA ALA A 447 2.97 14.39 -15.39
C ALA A 447 3.41 14.57 -16.84
N GLY A 448 2.47 14.92 -17.72
CA GLY A 448 2.68 15.09 -19.15
C GLY A 448 1.53 14.53 -20.00
N PRO A 449 1.59 14.72 -21.34
CA PRO A 449 0.56 14.22 -22.24
C PRO A 449 0.48 12.69 -22.25
N VAL A 450 -0.73 12.16 -22.22
CA VAL A 450 -1.02 10.71 -22.38
C VAL A 450 -1.75 10.49 -23.70
N VAL A 451 -1.15 9.72 -24.60
CA VAL A 451 -1.65 9.48 -25.96
C VAL A 451 -1.76 7.98 -26.22
N LEU A 452 -2.99 7.47 -26.29
CA LEU A 452 -3.31 6.06 -26.50
C LEU A 452 -4.04 5.88 -27.83
N THR A 453 -3.36 5.38 -28.86
CA THR A 453 -3.91 5.41 -30.24
C THR A 453 -3.82 4.07 -30.97
N GLY A 454 -4.92 3.67 -31.60
CA GLY A 454 -4.94 2.49 -32.48
C GLY A 454 -4.65 1.16 -31.78
N ASN A 455 -4.76 1.08 -30.46
CA ASN A 455 -4.46 -0.14 -29.70
C ASN A 455 -5.62 -1.14 -29.86
N THR A 456 -5.32 -2.38 -30.26
CA THR A 456 -6.33 -3.40 -30.60
C THR A 456 -6.45 -4.52 -29.57
N GLY A 457 -5.58 -4.54 -28.55
CA GLY A 457 -5.63 -5.50 -27.45
C GLY A 457 -6.52 -5.06 -26.27
N GLY A 458 -7.29 -3.98 -26.43
CA GLY A 458 -8.02 -3.31 -25.36
C GLY A 458 -7.18 -2.29 -24.59
N VAL A 459 -7.86 -1.25 -24.08
CA VAL A 459 -7.25 -0.19 -23.26
C VAL A 459 -8.03 -0.05 -21.97
N LEU A 460 -7.36 -0.33 -20.85
CA LEU A 460 -7.83 -0.04 -19.49
C LEU A 460 -7.07 1.19 -18.98
N LEU A 461 -7.78 2.29 -18.75
CA LEU A 461 -7.23 3.54 -18.22
C LEU A 461 -8.11 4.01 -17.06
N ALA A 462 -7.69 3.75 -15.84
CA ALA A 462 -8.54 3.87 -14.65
C ALA A 462 -7.76 4.33 -13.42
N ALA A 463 -8.37 5.19 -12.60
CA ALA A 463 -7.82 5.68 -11.32
C ALA A 463 -6.47 6.41 -11.44
N ASN A 464 -6.16 7.06 -12.56
CA ASN A 464 -4.90 7.80 -12.72
C ASN A 464 -5.10 9.28 -12.46
N THR A 465 -4.08 9.92 -11.89
CA THR A 465 -3.93 11.38 -11.93
C THR A 465 -3.08 11.74 -13.14
N VAL A 466 -3.63 12.53 -14.07
CA VAL A 466 -2.97 12.98 -15.30
C VAL A 466 -2.86 14.50 -15.29
N ASP A 467 -1.66 15.00 -15.07
CA ASP A 467 -1.33 16.42 -15.20
C ASP A 467 -0.88 16.72 -16.64
N GLY A 468 -1.86 16.78 -17.54
CA GLY A 468 -1.63 17.02 -18.96
C GLY A 468 -2.82 16.62 -19.85
N PRO A 469 -2.72 16.85 -21.18
CA PRO A 469 -3.73 16.40 -22.14
C PRO A 469 -3.88 14.88 -22.18
N LEU A 470 -5.12 14.39 -22.28
CA LEU A 470 -5.44 12.98 -22.47
C LEU A 470 -6.09 12.78 -23.86
N VAL A 471 -5.43 12.00 -24.71
CA VAL A 471 -5.84 11.78 -26.10
C VAL A 471 -5.99 10.29 -26.37
N CYS A 472 -7.20 9.87 -26.78
CA CYS A 472 -7.46 8.49 -27.14
C CYS A 472 -8.18 8.42 -28.47
N SER A 473 -7.68 7.62 -29.42
CA SER A 473 -8.33 7.49 -30.71
C SER A 473 -8.09 6.12 -31.34
N ALA A 474 -9.07 5.63 -32.09
CA ALA A 474 -8.99 4.38 -32.84
C ALA A 474 -8.64 3.12 -32.02
N ASN A 475 -8.78 3.13 -30.69
CA ASN A 475 -8.59 1.93 -29.86
C ASN A 475 -9.79 0.99 -30.02
N ARG A 476 -9.53 -0.33 -30.04
CA ARG A 476 -10.54 -1.39 -30.15
C ARG A 476 -10.21 -2.57 -29.20
N PRO A 477 -11.12 -3.00 -28.32
CA PRO A 477 -12.25 -2.22 -27.80
C PRO A 477 -11.84 -0.80 -27.38
N GLY A 478 -12.83 0.09 -27.20
CA GLY A 478 -12.58 1.46 -26.74
C GLY A 478 -11.89 1.50 -25.37
N VAL A 479 -11.67 2.71 -24.84
CA VAL A 479 -11.07 2.88 -23.52
C VAL A 479 -12.13 2.60 -22.44
N ASP A 480 -11.75 1.81 -21.44
CA ASP A 480 -12.56 1.48 -20.27
C ASP A 480 -11.85 2.01 -19.01
N ASP A 481 -12.60 2.59 -18.08
CA ASP A 481 -12.12 3.05 -16.76
C ASP A 481 -12.60 2.15 -15.61
N THR A 482 -13.42 1.13 -15.91
CA THR A 482 -14.00 0.19 -14.94
C THR A 482 -14.74 0.87 -13.78
N GLY A 483 -15.31 2.06 -14.02
CA GLY A 483 -15.98 2.86 -13.00
C GLY A 483 -15.03 3.53 -11.99
N ARG A 484 -13.72 3.53 -12.25
CA ARG A 484 -12.72 4.26 -11.46
C ARG A 484 -12.18 5.42 -12.27
N ALA A 485 -12.76 6.60 -12.05
CA ALA A 485 -12.49 7.81 -12.83
C ALA A 485 -11.00 8.20 -12.84
N ASN A 486 -10.58 8.89 -13.90
CA ASN A 486 -9.26 9.51 -13.96
C ASN A 486 -9.37 10.98 -13.59
N GLU A 487 -8.41 11.47 -12.82
CA GLU A 487 -8.28 12.89 -12.50
C GLU A 487 -7.37 13.56 -13.52
N VAL A 488 -7.96 14.18 -14.53
CA VAL A 488 -7.22 14.79 -15.65
C VAL A 488 -7.26 16.31 -15.52
N GLY A 489 -6.09 16.94 -15.38
CA GLY A 489 -5.92 18.39 -15.31
C GLY A 489 -5.86 19.11 -16.67
N GLY A 490 -5.76 18.36 -17.77
CA GLY A 490 -5.72 18.89 -19.14
C GLY A 490 -6.93 18.52 -20.02
N PRO A 491 -6.95 18.96 -21.30
CA PRO A 491 -8.03 18.66 -22.22
C PRO A 491 -8.11 17.17 -22.54
N ARG A 492 -9.35 16.68 -22.66
CA ARG A 492 -9.69 15.28 -22.96
C ARG A 492 -10.25 15.20 -24.38
N THR A 493 -9.76 14.28 -25.20
CA THR A 493 -10.17 14.20 -26.61
C THR A 493 -10.37 12.77 -27.12
N GLY A 494 -11.20 12.66 -28.16
CA GLY A 494 -11.54 11.39 -28.81
C GLY A 494 -12.29 10.45 -27.88
N GLN A 495 -11.86 9.19 -27.82
CA GLN A 495 -12.47 8.14 -26.98
C GLN A 495 -12.34 8.41 -25.47
N CYS A 496 -11.46 9.31 -25.05
CA CYS A 496 -11.27 9.67 -23.65
C CYS A 496 -12.02 10.96 -23.25
N ALA A 497 -12.84 11.54 -24.13
CA ALA A 497 -13.54 12.81 -23.85
C ALA A 497 -14.51 12.74 -22.65
N ALA A 498 -14.99 11.54 -22.30
CA ALA A 498 -15.92 11.30 -21.21
C ALA A 498 -15.27 10.74 -19.92
N LEU A 499 -13.96 10.48 -19.94
CA LEU A 499 -13.20 9.88 -18.82
C LEU A 499 -12.66 10.93 -17.86
#